data_AF-F9RX05-F1
#
_entry.id   AF-F9RX05-F1
#
_cell.length_a   1.000
_cell.length_b   1.000
_cell.length_c   1.000
_cell.angle_alpha   90.00
_cell.angle_beta   90.00
_cell.angle_gamma   90.00
#
_symmetry.space_group_name_H-M   'P 1'
#
loop_
_entity.id
_entity.type
_entity.pdbx_description
1 polymer ?
#
loop_
_entity_poly.entity_id
_entity_poly.type
_entity_poly.pdbx_seq_one_letter_code
_entity_poly.pdbx_strand_id
1 'polypeptide(L)'
;MLEDKHRYEEYAAIISALPDLVFILTESGLYADILGGANAEMYHDGLSLVGKNLHDVLSPEHADWFLARINETLTNNTLMCFEYSLAGNDVACLDVNSGPVGELRFEGRVNRLKSLYHGERAVVWVARNITLRHELAQQLTYYAEMDYLTGVYNRRKLYEHLSHSLAQFQQSQQHYCFLLVDVDEFKKINDVYGHQAGDDAIRQTTKKCQSMLGESDVIGRLGGDELGIIHRCSAELSCIDLARKLNQAVANLYINKKVSNYPLSLSIGITHFEKTDHDIEAIYHRADLALYESKKNGKNQFSIK
;
A
#
# COMPACT_ATOMS: atom_id res chain seq x y z
N MET A 1 21.02 49.86 2.27
CA MET A 1 20.97 49.69 3.75
C MET A 1 19.55 49.71 4.32
N LEU A 2 18.75 50.79 4.17
CA LEU A 2 17.33 50.77 4.63
C LEU A 2 16.44 49.90 3.73
N GLU A 3 16.63 49.95 2.40
CA GLU A 3 15.88 49.12 1.44
C GLU A 3 16.18 47.61 1.57
N ASP A 4 17.43 47.23 1.83
CA ASP A 4 17.82 45.82 2.02
C ASP A 4 17.23 45.24 3.31
N LYS A 5 17.11 46.07 4.36
CA LYS A 5 16.54 45.65 5.64
C LYS A 5 15.02 45.45 5.53
N HIS A 6 14.34 46.32 4.79
CA HIS A 6 12.90 46.19 4.53
C HIS A 6 12.58 44.96 3.66
N ARG A 7 13.37 44.72 2.59
CA ARG A 7 13.23 43.51 1.77
C ARG A 7 13.51 42.23 2.55
N TYR A 8 14.46 42.24 3.48
CA TYR A 8 14.72 41.09 4.35
C TYR A 8 13.53 40.82 5.29
N GLU A 9 12.96 41.86 5.91
CA GLU A 9 11.76 41.74 6.74
C GLU A 9 10.56 41.21 5.95
N GLU A 10 10.38 41.64 4.70
CA GLU A 10 9.34 41.12 3.79
C GLU A 10 9.56 39.64 3.43
N TYR A 11 10.78 39.24 3.04
CA TYR A 11 11.08 37.85 2.73
C TYR A 11 10.97 36.94 3.96
N ALA A 12 11.41 37.41 5.13
CA ALA A 12 11.26 36.69 6.38
C ALA A 12 9.77 36.49 6.73
N ALA A 13 8.93 37.51 6.58
CA ALA A 13 7.49 37.40 6.79
C ALA A 13 6.83 36.41 5.82
N ILE A 14 7.24 36.40 4.54
CA ILE A 14 6.78 35.43 3.55
C ILE A 14 7.18 34.01 3.95
N ILE A 15 8.45 33.78 4.33
CA ILE A 15 8.95 32.46 4.72
C ILE A 15 8.29 31.98 6.03
N SER A 16 8.05 32.86 7.01
CA SER A 16 7.32 32.51 8.23
C SER A 16 5.85 32.20 7.99
N ALA A 17 5.26 32.72 6.91
CA ALA A 17 3.91 32.36 6.49
C ALA A 17 3.86 31.04 5.69
N LEU A 18 5.02 30.54 5.22
CA LEU A 18 5.09 29.20 4.62
C LEU A 18 5.09 28.15 5.73
N PRO A 19 4.28 27.10 5.60
CA PRO A 19 4.27 26.03 6.59
C PRO A 19 5.55 25.20 6.53
N ASP A 20 6.26 25.21 5.39
CA ASP A 20 7.39 24.33 5.13
C ASP A 20 8.66 24.72 5.90
N LEU A 21 9.47 23.72 6.22
CA LEU A 21 10.76 23.89 6.87
C LEU A 21 11.83 24.15 5.82
N VAL A 22 12.60 25.23 5.98
CA VAL A 22 13.63 25.64 5.01
C VAL A 22 14.99 25.60 5.67
N PHE A 23 15.92 24.84 5.10
CA PHE A 23 17.30 24.79 5.53
C PHE A 23 18.19 25.52 4.52
N ILE A 24 19.20 26.21 5.03
CA ILE A 24 20.37 26.60 4.25
C ILE A 24 21.50 25.64 4.61
N LEU A 25 21.89 24.81 3.64
CA LEU A 25 22.92 23.79 3.82
C LEU A 25 24.14 24.15 2.97
N THR A 26 25.32 24.18 3.56
CA THR A 26 26.57 24.38 2.81
C THR A 26 26.99 23.10 2.08
N GLU A 27 27.93 23.22 1.15
CA GLU A 27 28.52 22.10 0.41
C GLU A 27 29.15 21.05 1.33
N SER A 28 29.71 21.45 2.47
CA SER A 28 30.25 20.53 3.49
C SER A 28 29.18 19.92 4.41
N GLY A 29 27.91 20.30 4.27
CA GLY A 29 26.81 19.80 5.09
C GLY A 29 26.56 20.56 6.39
N LEU A 30 27.06 21.79 6.53
CA LEU A 30 26.74 22.64 7.68
C LEU A 30 25.31 23.18 7.56
N TYR A 31 24.53 23.09 8.63
CA TYR A 31 23.27 23.84 8.79
C TYR A 31 23.58 25.32 9.04
N ALA A 32 23.66 26.10 7.97
CA ALA A 32 23.99 27.53 8.04
C ALA A 32 22.83 28.36 8.59
N ASP A 33 21.59 28.00 8.25
CA ASP A 33 20.39 28.68 8.73
C ASP A 33 19.16 27.79 8.61
N ILE A 34 18.13 28.06 9.41
CA ILE A 34 16.85 27.35 9.41
C ILE A 34 15.73 28.37 9.55
N LEU A 35 14.79 28.31 8.61
CA LEU A 35 13.67 29.24 8.50
C LEU A 35 12.36 28.46 8.32
N GLY A 36 11.25 29.02 8.78
CA GLY A 36 9.93 28.37 8.64
C GLY A 36 9.73 27.23 9.65
N GLY A 37 8.84 26.28 9.33
CA GLY A 37 8.54 25.15 10.21
C GLY A 37 7.85 25.49 11.54
N ALA A 38 7.19 26.66 11.63
CA ALA A 38 6.56 27.13 12.88
C ALA A 38 5.35 26.28 13.33
N ASN A 39 4.89 25.34 12.50
CA ASN A 39 3.82 24.42 12.85
C ASN A 39 4.36 23.15 13.52
N ALA A 40 4.29 23.11 14.85
CA ALA A 40 4.68 21.97 15.67
C ALA A 40 3.90 20.67 15.37
N GLU A 41 2.73 20.75 14.72
CA GLU A 41 2.01 19.55 14.26
C GLU A 41 2.68 18.89 13.04
N MET A 42 3.48 19.65 12.28
CA MET A 42 4.08 19.19 11.02
C MET A 42 5.59 19.02 11.11
N TYR A 43 6.27 19.77 11.98
CA TYR A 43 7.72 19.78 12.08
C TYR A 43 8.15 19.82 13.54
N HIS A 44 9.34 19.28 13.80
CA HIS A 44 10.05 19.49 15.06
C HIS A 44 10.77 20.85 15.00
N ASP A 45 11.10 21.42 16.17
CA ASP A 45 11.91 22.63 16.23
C ASP A 45 13.35 22.35 15.76
N GLY A 46 13.69 22.86 14.58
CA GLY A 46 14.99 22.68 13.95
C GLY A 46 16.07 23.64 14.43
N LEU A 47 15.76 24.68 15.23
CA LEU A 47 16.72 25.74 15.57
C LEU A 47 17.99 25.23 16.26
N SER A 48 17.91 24.11 16.99
CA SER A 48 19.05 23.47 17.63
C SER A 48 20.08 22.86 16.66
N LEU A 49 19.72 22.72 15.39
CA LEU A 49 20.58 22.16 14.34
C LEU A 49 21.51 23.22 13.73
N VAL A 50 21.17 24.51 13.83
CA VAL A 50 21.98 25.61 13.27
C VAL A 50 23.40 25.55 13.83
N GLY A 51 24.39 25.57 12.93
CA GLY A 51 25.81 25.47 13.25
C GLY A 51 26.36 24.05 13.42
N LYS A 52 25.53 23.00 13.31
CA LYS A 52 25.97 21.59 13.32
C LYS A 52 26.18 21.07 11.89
N ASN A 53 26.95 19.99 11.75
CA ASN A 53 27.08 19.30 10.47
C ASN A 53 26.04 18.16 10.35
N LEU A 54 25.63 17.81 9.12
CA LEU A 54 24.78 16.66 8.82
C LEU A 54 25.28 15.37 9.49
N HIS A 55 26.59 15.10 9.50
CA HIS A 55 27.16 13.91 10.14
C HIS A 55 27.11 13.94 11.67
N ASP A 56 26.96 15.12 12.29
CA ASP A 56 26.85 15.25 13.75
C ASP A 56 25.43 14.94 14.23
N VAL A 57 24.44 15.09 13.35
CA VAL A 57 23.01 15.02 13.70
C VAL A 57 22.28 13.87 13.04
N LEU A 58 22.75 13.32 11.92
CA LEU A 58 22.13 12.20 11.23
C LEU A 58 23.00 10.94 11.30
N SER A 59 22.40 9.79 11.03
CA SER A 59 23.17 8.57 10.77
C SER A 59 24.11 8.77 9.57
N PRO A 60 25.25 8.06 9.49
CA PRO A 60 26.18 8.18 8.36
C PRO A 60 25.49 7.97 7.00
N GLU A 61 24.60 6.99 6.91
CA GLU A 61 23.83 6.70 5.69
C GLU A 61 22.96 7.88 5.25
N HIS A 62 22.20 8.48 6.18
CA HIS A 62 21.37 9.64 5.87
C HIS A 62 22.24 10.86 5.53
N ALA A 63 23.28 11.13 6.31
CA ALA A 63 24.18 12.27 6.08
C ALA A 63 24.85 12.19 4.70
N ASP A 64 25.42 11.03 4.34
CA ASP A 64 26.02 10.78 3.03
C ASP A 64 25.00 10.97 1.90
N TRP A 65 23.76 10.50 2.11
CA TRP A 65 22.68 10.68 1.14
C TRP A 65 22.36 12.17 0.93
N PHE A 66 22.19 12.96 1.99
CA PHE A 66 21.94 14.40 1.87
C PHE A 66 23.10 15.13 1.18
N LEU A 67 24.35 14.82 1.56
CA LEU A 67 25.54 15.40 0.93
C LEU A 67 25.61 15.08 -0.56
N ALA A 68 25.29 13.85 -0.97
CA ALA A 68 25.25 13.48 -2.38
C ALA A 68 24.22 14.34 -3.15
N ARG A 69 23.02 14.56 -2.56
CA ARG A 69 21.96 15.38 -3.16
C ARG A 69 22.31 16.87 -3.22
N ILE A 70 22.98 17.39 -2.20
CA ILE A 70 23.52 18.77 -2.18
C ILE A 70 24.52 18.93 -3.32
N ASN A 71 25.51 18.04 -3.41
CA ASN A 71 26.53 18.09 -4.45
C ASN A 71 25.94 17.98 -5.86
N GLU A 72 24.98 17.08 -6.06
CA GLU A 72 24.22 16.95 -7.29
C GLU A 72 23.46 18.23 -7.66
N THR A 73 22.88 18.92 -6.69
CA THR A 73 22.18 20.20 -6.92
C THR A 73 23.15 21.37 -7.15
N LEU A 74 24.36 21.33 -6.58
CA LEU A 74 25.36 22.36 -6.81
C LEU A 74 25.99 22.26 -8.20
N THR A 75 26.04 21.06 -8.77
CA THR A 75 26.50 20.83 -10.16
C THR A 75 25.38 21.08 -11.18
N ASN A 76 24.14 20.70 -10.87
CA ASN A 76 22.98 20.91 -11.72
C ASN A 76 22.32 22.27 -11.40
N ASN A 77 22.39 23.23 -12.31
CA ASN A 77 21.84 24.59 -12.09
C ASN A 77 20.29 24.65 -12.24
N THR A 78 19.59 23.65 -11.72
CA THR A 78 18.13 23.45 -11.82
C THR A 78 17.55 23.04 -10.47
N LEU A 79 16.26 23.31 -10.26
CA LEU A 79 15.52 22.81 -9.10
C LEU A 79 15.52 21.28 -9.11
N MET A 80 15.93 20.67 -7.99
CA MET A 80 15.89 19.23 -7.79
C MET A 80 14.83 18.88 -6.73
N CYS A 81 14.14 17.76 -6.91
CA CYS A 81 13.13 17.26 -5.98
C CYS A 81 13.44 15.83 -5.56
N PHE A 82 13.43 15.56 -4.25
CA PHE A 82 13.69 14.25 -3.68
C PHE A 82 12.64 13.90 -2.63
N GLU A 83 12.27 12.64 -2.54
CA GLU A 83 11.48 12.14 -1.42
C GLU A 83 12.39 11.37 -0.46
N TYR A 84 12.17 11.58 0.84
CA TYR A 84 12.91 10.89 1.90
C TYR A 84 12.04 10.75 3.14
N SER A 85 12.44 9.85 4.05
CA SER A 85 11.80 9.67 5.34
C SER A 85 12.82 9.87 6.46
N LEU A 86 12.37 10.47 7.57
CA LEU A 86 13.14 10.62 8.80
C LEU A 86 12.19 10.61 9.99
N ALA A 87 12.52 9.87 11.05
CA ALA A 87 11.87 10.06 12.34
C ALA A 87 12.59 11.15 13.15
N GLY A 88 11.88 11.80 14.08
CA GLY A 88 12.51 12.76 15.00
C GLY A 88 13.66 12.16 15.80
N ASN A 89 13.57 10.86 16.14
CA ASN A 89 14.61 10.11 16.84
C ASN A 89 15.86 9.83 15.99
N ASP A 90 15.76 9.94 14.66
CA ASP A 90 16.89 9.73 13.75
C ASP A 90 17.79 10.99 13.66
N VAL A 91 17.34 12.10 14.24
CA VAL A 91 18.05 13.39 14.24
C VAL A 91 18.51 13.72 15.66
N ALA A 92 19.81 13.56 15.90
CA ALA A 92 20.40 13.95 17.17
C ALA A 92 20.28 15.46 17.40
N CYS A 93 20.14 15.86 18.67
CA CYS A 93 19.96 17.24 19.12
C CYS A 93 18.60 17.89 18.79
N LEU A 94 17.67 17.14 18.20
CA LEU A 94 16.29 17.55 18.02
C LEU A 94 15.47 17.26 19.30
N ASP A 95 14.59 18.17 19.70
CA ASP A 95 13.63 17.87 20.76
C ASP A 95 12.50 17.01 20.19
N VAL A 96 12.54 15.70 20.47
CA VAL A 96 11.56 14.71 19.99
C VAL A 96 10.13 14.95 20.50
N ASN A 97 9.95 15.79 21.53
CA ASN A 97 8.64 16.17 22.03
C ASN A 97 8.10 17.46 21.40
N SER A 98 8.92 18.16 20.62
CA SER A 98 8.55 19.43 19.97
C SER A 98 7.73 19.24 18.69
N GLY A 99 7.60 18.01 18.19
CA GLY A 99 7.02 17.73 16.89
C GLY A 99 6.25 16.40 16.81
N PRO A 100 5.83 16.01 15.59
CA PRO A 100 5.01 14.83 15.39
C PRO A 100 5.78 13.52 15.60
N VAL A 101 5.10 12.54 16.20
CA VAL A 101 5.67 11.24 16.56
C VAL A 101 5.69 10.30 15.35
N GLY A 102 6.79 9.55 15.22
CA GLY A 102 6.94 8.49 14.23
C GLY A 102 7.82 8.90 13.06
N GLU A 103 7.83 8.06 12.02
CA GLU A 103 8.53 8.32 10.78
C GLU A 103 7.74 9.34 9.95
N LEU A 104 8.41 10.43 9.56
CA LEU A 104 7.84 11.47 8.72
C LEU A 104 8.40 11.36 7.32
N ARG A 105 7.57 11.64 6.33
CA ARG A 105 7.96 11.65 4.92
C ARG A 105 7.97 13.07 4.39
N PHE A 106 9.05 13.41 3.69
CA PHE A 106 9.29 14.74 3.18
C PHE A 106 9.53 14.74 1.68
N GLU A 107 9.08 15.82 1.03
CA GLU A 107 9.51 16.22 -0.31
C GLU A 107 10.53 17.36 -0.14
N GLY A 108 11.80 17.06 -0.41
CA GLY A 108 12.89 18.03 -0.40
C GLY A 108 13.02 18.70 -1.76
N ARG A 109 12.79 20.02 -1.80
CA ARG A 109 12.98 20.86 -2.99
C ARG A 109 14.25 21.67 -2.81
N VAL A 110 15.24 21.40 -3.64
CA VAL A 110 16.61 21.87 -3.45
C VAL A 110 17.02 22.74 -4.61
N ASN A 111 17.55 23.91 -4.31
CA ASN A 111 18.10 24.81 -5.31
C ASN A 111 19.39 25.44 -4.83
N ARG A 112 20.30 25.72 -5.75
CA ARG A 112 21.56 26.39 -5.44
C ARG A 112 21.33 27.85 -5.05
N LEU A 113 22.03 28.31 -4.02
CA LEU A 113 22.15 29.72 -3.70
C LEU A 113 23.27 30.38 -4.51
N LYS A 114 23.02 31.62 -4.95
CA LYS A 114 24.01 32.41 -5.70
C LYS A 114 25.14 32.93 -4.80
N SER A 115 24.83 33.22 -3.55
CA SER A 115 25.78 33.72 -2.55
C SER A 115 26.50 32.58 -1.86
N LEU A 116 27.73 32.85 -1.41
CA LEU A 116 28.46 31.94 -0.53
C LEU A 116 27.98 32.12 0.91
N TYR A 117 27.89 31.02 1.65
CA TYR A 117 27.60 30.98 3.09
C TYR A 117 28.79 30.37 3.80
N HIS A 118 29.32 31.04 4.82
CA HIS A 118 30.56 30.63 5.50
C HIS A 118 31.76 30.40 4.55
N GLY A 119 31.78 31.09 3.40
CA GLY A 119 32.83 30.94 2.37
C GLY A 119 32.62 29.75 1.43
N GLU A 120 31.55 28.98 1.59
CA GLU A 120 31.22 27.79 0.80
C GLU A 120 30.01 28.02 -0.10
N ARG A 121 29.90 27.19 -1.15
CA ARG A 121 28.64 27.12 -1.91
C ARG A 121 27.56 26.54 -1.00
N ALA A 122 26.32 26.96 -1.21
CA ALA A 122 25.21 26.50 -0.40
C ALA A 122 23.96 26.25 -1.26
N VAL A 123 23.06 25.46 -0.71
CA VAL A 123 21.73 25.21 -1.26
C VAL A 123 20.68 25.68 -0.28
N VAL A 124 19.54 26.10 -0.83
CA VAL A 124 18.29 26.18 -0.07
C VAL A 124 17.54 24.88 -0.24
N TRP A 125 17.16 24.26 0.87
CA TRP A 125 16.42 23.01 0.93
C TRP A 125 15.08 23.28 1.59
N VAL A 126 13.99 23.23 0.82
CA VAL A 126 12.63 23.31 1.36
C VAL A 126 12.14 21.89 1.60
N ALA A 127 12.01 21.52 2.86
CA ALA A 127 11.44 20.25 3.31
C ALA A 127 9.95 20.42 3.57
N ARG A 128 9.15 19.85 2.68
CA ARG A 128 7.71 19.80 2.81
C ARG A 128 7.27 18.46 3.39
N ASN A 129 6.62 18.47 4.55
CA ASN A 129 6.02 17.27 5.13
C ASN A 129 4.87 16.79 4.23
N ILE A 130 4.97 15.57 3.72
CA ILE A 130 3.99 14.90 2.87
C ILE A 130 3.42 13.64 3.51
N THR A 131 3.69 13.39 4.80
CA THR A 131 3.24 12.20 5.54
C THR A 131 1.74 12.00 5.42
N LEU A 132 0.94 12.97 5.87
CA LEU A 132 -0.53 12.88 5.83
C LEU A 132 -1.05 12.67 4.41
N ARG A 133 -0.49 13.38 3.43
CA ARG A 133 -0.88 13.25 2.02
C ARG A 133 -0.61 11.83 1.50
N HIS A 134 0.55 11.28 1.85
CA HIS A 134 0.96 9.94 1.45
C HIS A 134 0.11 8.87 2.14
N GLU A 135 -0.13 8.98 3.44
CA GLU A 135 -1.00 8.08 4.20
C GLU A 135 -2.44 8.09 3.67
N LEU A 136 -3.01 9.26 3.41
CA LEU A 136 -4.34 9.38 2.81
C LEU A 136 -4.38 8.75 1.42
N ALA A 137 -3.36 8.94 0.59
CA ALA A 137 -3.28 8.29 -0.72
C ALA A 137 -3.22 6.76 -0.61
N GLN A 138 -2.46 6.23 0.36
CA GLN A 138 -2.41 4.79 0.63
C GLN A 138 -3.75 4.25 1.12
N GLN A 139 -4.43 4.96 2.04
CA GLN A 139 -5.76 4.58 2.53
C GLN A 139 -6.80 4.60 1.40
N LEU A 140 -6.79 5.65 0.56
CA LEU A 140 -7.66 5.74 -0.60
C LEU A 140 -7.42 4.58 -1.56
N THR A 141 -6.16 4.23 -1.81
CA THR A 141 -5.79 3.07 -2.64
C THR A 141 -6.33 1.79 -2.02
N TYR A 142 -6.09 1.57 -0.72
CA TYR A 142 -6.59 0.41 0.00
C TYR A 142 -8.12 0.28 -0.10
N TYR A 143 -8.87 1.35 0.18
CA TYR A 143 -10.34 1.34 0.08
C TYR A 143 -10.85 1.19 -1.35
N ALA A 144 -10.09 1.65 -2.35
CA ALA A 144 -10.43 1.47 -3.75
C ALA A 144 -10.17 0.04 -4.24
N GLU A 145 -9.31 -0.72 -3.58
CA GLU A 145 -8.84 -2.04 -4.01
C GLU A 145 -9.41 -3.20 -3.18
N MET A 146 -9.83 -2.95 -1.95
CA MET A 146 -10.27 -3.99 -1.01
C MET A 146 -11.79 -4.01 -0.86
N ASP A 147 -12.36 -5.21 -0.63
CA ASP A 147 -13.74 -5.38 -0.20
C ASP A 147 -13.85 -5.05 1.29
N TYR A 148 -14.71 -4.08 1.61
CA TYR A 148 -14.85 -3.54 2.97
C TYR A 148 -15.30 -4.59 4.00
N LEU A 149 -16.03 -5.62 3.57
CA LEU A 149 -16.61 -6.61 4.47
C LEU A 149 -15.59 -7.68 4.85
N THR A 150 -14.86 -8.17 3.86
CA THR A 150 -14.00 -9.36 3.98
C THR A 150 -12.52 -9.05 4.05
N GLY A 151 -12.10 -7.85 3.61
CA GLY A 151 -10.69 -7.42 3.63
C GLY A 151 -9.80 -8.12 2.60
N VAL A 152 -10.37 -8.84 1.62
CA VAL A 152 -9.66 -9.30 0.42
C VAL A 152 -9.85 -8.30 -0.72
N TYR A 153 -9.24 -8.53 -1.88
CA TYR A 153 -9.44 -7.65 -3.02
C TYR A 153 -10.92 -7.58 -3.43
N ASN A 154 -11.37 -6.42 -3.88
CA ASN A 154 -12.68 -6.30 -4.50
C ASN A 154 -12.66 -6.84 -5.94
N ARG A 155 -13.85 -6.95 -6.54
CA ARG A 155 -14.02 -7.45 -7.91
C ARG A 155 -13.11 -6.77 -8.92
N ARG A 156 -13.02 -5.43 -8.87
CA ARG A 156 -12.20 -4.65 -9.81
C ARG A 156 -10.73 -5.06 -9.70
N LYS A 157 -10.19 -5.07 -8.48
CA LYS A 157 -8.78 -5.40 -8.27
C LYS A 157 -8.46 -6.87 -8.57
N LEU A 158 -9.38 -7.79 -8.26
CA LEU A 158 -9.23 -9.19 -8.65
C LEU A 158 -9.17 -9.36 -10.19
N TYR A 159 -9.97 -8.63 -10.95
CA TYR A 159 -9.95 -8.67 -12.42
C TYR A 159 -8.66 -8.07 -13.00
N GLU A 160 -8.11 -7.03 -12.37
CA GLU A 160 -6.78 -6.50 -12.72
C GLU A 160 -5.70 -7.57 -12.51
N HIS A 161 -5.72 -8.28 -11.38
CA HIS A 161 -4.81 -9.41 -11.13
C HIS A 161 -5.01 -10.56 -12.13
N LEU A 162 -6.26 -10.89 -12.47
CA LEU A 162 -6.56 -11.96 -13.43
C LEU A 162 -6.00 -11.62 -14.83
N SER A 163 -6.16 -10.37 -15.25
CA SER A 163 -5.61 -9.87 -16.52
C SER A 163 -4.09 -9.90 -16.52
N HIS A 164 -3.46 -9.53 -15.40
CA HIS A 164 -2.01 -9.58 -15.25
C HIS A 164 -1.48 -11.03 -15.29
N SER A 165 -2.13 -11.96 -14.60
CA SER A 165 -1.78 -13.38 -14.63
C SER A 165 -1.93 -13.98 -16.02
N LEU A 166 -2.94 -13.56 -16.79
CA LEU A 166 -3.13 -14.01 -18.18
C LEU A 166 -1.98 -13.52 -19.07
N ALA A 167 -1.59 -12.24 -18.95
CA ALA A 167 -0.44 -11.71 -19.67
C ALA A 167 0.86 -12.46 -19.30
N GLN A 168 1.06 -12.78 -18.02
CA GLN A 168 2.20 -13.57 -17.57
C GLN A 168 2.18 -15.00 -18.11
N PHE A 169 1.02 -15.67 -18.13
CA PHE A 169 0.84 -17.00 -18.71
C PHE A 169 1.16 -17.03 -20.22
N GLN A 170 0.82 -15.96 -20.95
CA GLN A 170 1.11 -15.86 -22.38
C GLN A 170 2.61 -15.61 -22.65
N GLN A 171 3.29 -14.89 -21.77
CA GLN A 171 4.71 -14.54 -21.90
C GLN A 171 5.67 -15.62 -21.36
N SER A 172 5.27 -16.29 -20.28
CA SER A 172 6.07 -17.27 -19.54
C SER A 172 5.33 -18.60 -19.47
N GLN A 173 6.02 -19.73 -19.44
CA GLN A 173 5.38 -21.05 -19.22
C GLN A 173 4.90 -21.22 -17.76
N GLN A 174 4.52 -20.13 -17.07
CA GLN A 174 3.97 -20.17 -15.73
C GLN A 174 2.50 -20.57 -15.80
N HIS A 175 2.12 -21.64 -15.09
CA HIS A 175 0.75 -22.14 -15.10
C HIS A 175 -0.10 -21.46 -14.02
N TYR A 176 -1.35 -21.19 -14.37
CA TYR A 176 -2.36 -20.61 -13.48
C TYR A 176 -3.67 -21.37 -13.60
N CYS A 177 -4.44 -21.34 -12.53
CA CYS A 177 -5.86 -21.68 -12.55
C CYS A 177 -6.68 -20.59 -11.86
N PHE A 178 -7.93 -20.48 -12.29
CA PHE A 178 -8.93 -19.64 -11.65
C PHE A 178 -9.96 -20.54 -10.96
N LEU A 179 -10.25 -20.24 -9.69
CA LEU A 179 -11.28 -20.89 -8.92
C LEU A 179 -12.38 -19.86 -8.63
N LEU A 180 -13.60 -20.15 -9.10
CA LEU A 180 -14.80 -19.42 -8.74
C LEU A 180 -15.50 -20.17 -7.61
N VAL A 181 -15.67 -19.52 -6.46
CA VAL A 181 -16.10 -20.12 -5.21
C VAL A 181 -17.38 -19.46 -4.74
N ASP A 182 -18.38 -20.26 -4.38
CA ASP A 182 -19.67 -19.81 -3.87
C ASP A 182 -19.97 -20.44 -2.51
N VAL A 183 -20.46 -19.64 -1.55
CA VAL A 183 -20.89 -20.15 -0.25
C VAL A 183 -22.27 -20.77 -0.35
N ASP A 184 -22.35 -22.08 -0.19
CA ASP A 184 -23.59 -22.82 -0.36
C ASP A 184 -24.66 -22.39 0.66
N GLU A 185 -25.88 -22.19 0.14
CA GLU A 185 -27.05 -21.80 0.94
C GLU A 185 -26.90 -20.45 1.68
N PHE A 186 -26.00 -19.54 1.24
CA PHE A 186 -25.80 -18.24 1.87
C PHE A 186 -27.09 -17.42 2.03
N LYS A 187 -27.95 -17.41 1.02
CA LYS A 187 -29.26 -16.74 1.09
C LYS A 187 -30.12 -17.25 2.26
N LYS A 188 -30.11 -18.56 2.53
CA LYS A 188 -30.86 -19.17 3.64
C LYS A 188 -30.28 -18.73 4.99
N ILE A 189 -28.97 -18.54 5.09
CA ILE A 189 -28.34 -17.97 6.29
C ILE A 189 -28.87 -16.55 6.54
N ASN A 190 -28.91 -15.71 5.49
CA ASN A 190 -29.47 -14.36 5.59
C ASN A 190 -30.96 -14.36 5.96
N ASP A 191 -31.75 -15.20 5.32
CA ASP A 191 -33.20 -15.24 5.50
C ASP A 191 -33.59 -15.76 6.90
N VAL A 192 -32.83 -16.70 7.47
CA VAL A 192 -33.13 -17.33 8.76
C VAL A 192 -32.47 -16.59 9.94
N TYR A 193 -31.23 -16.11 9.78
CA TYR A 193 -30.43 -15.57 10.88
C TYR A 193 -30.10 -14.07 10.73
N GLY A 194 -30.55 -13.45 9.64
CA GLY A 194 -30.36 -12.04 9.33
C GLY A 194 -29.03 -11.74 8.64
N HIS A 195 -28.95 -10.56 8.02
CA HIS A 195 -27.78 -10.12 7.25
C HIS A 195 -26.47 -10.10 8.05
N GLN A 196 -26.52 -9.78 9.35
CA GLN A 196 -25.32 -9.79 10.18
C GLN A 196 -24.71 -11.20 10.29
N ALA A 197 -25.54 -12.25 10.31
CA ALA A 197 -25.06 -13.63 10.32
C ALA A 197 -24.46 -14.05 8.97
N GLY A 198 -25.05 -13.61 7.86
CA GLY A 198 -24.45 -13.80 6.53
C GLY A 198 -23.12 -13.07 6.41
N ASP A 199 -23.04 -11.83 6.85
CA ASP A 199 -21.79 -11.07 6.91
C ASP A 199 -20.70 -11.79 7.72
N ASP A 200 -21.05 -12.35 8.88
CA ASP A 200 -20.13 -13.16 9.69
C ASP A 200 -19.71 -14.44 8.95
N ALA A 201 -20.64 -15.11 8.27
CA ALA A 201 -20.36 -16.32 7.50
C ALA A 201 -19.37 -16.04 6.36
N ILE A 202 -19.62 -15.01 5.53
CA ILE A 202 -18.71 -14.70 4.42
C ILE A 202 -17.36 -14.20 4.91
N ARG A 203 -17.29 -13.42 6.00
CA ARG A 203 -16.01 -13.01 6.61
C ARG A 203 -15.19 -14.21 7.05
N GLN A 204 -15.79 -15.16 7.75
CA GLN A 204 -15.08 -16.32 8.27
C GLN A 204 -14.68 -17.29 7.18
N THR A 205 -15.56 -17.55 6.22
CA THR A 205 -15.24 -18.33 5.02
C THR A 205 -14.06 -17.71 4.29
N THR A 206 -14.12 -16.41 3.99
CA THR A 206 -13.05 -15.72 3.26
C THR A 206 -11.73 -15.77 4.01
N LYS A 207 -11.73 -15.48 5.31
CA LYS A 207 -10.53 -15.56 6.16
C LYS A 207 -9.95 -16.97 6.19
N LYS A 208 -10.80 -18.00 6.25
CA LYS A 208 -10.39 -19.40 6.23
C LYS A 208 -9.77 -19.77 4.88
N CYS A 209 -10.40 -19.40 3.77
CA CYS A 209 -9.85 -19.58 2.44
C CYS A 209 -8.49 -18.90 2.32
N GLN A 210 -8.38 -17.62 2.69
CA GLN A 210 -7.14 -16.84 2.63
C GLN A 210 -5.99 -17.50 3.40
N SER A 211 -6.25 -18.05 4.59
CA SER A 211 -5.22 -18.76 5.38
C SER A 211 -4.68 -20.04 4.73
N MET A 212 -5.37 -20.60 3.72
CA MET A 212 -4.93 -21.79 3.00
C MET A 212 -4.15 -21.45 1.73
N LEU A 213 -4.09 -20.17 1.35
CA LEU A 213 -3.44 -19.68 0.15
C LEU A 213 -1.95 -19.38 0.40
N GLY A 214 -1.13 -19.54 -0.64
CA GLY A 214 0.28 -19.16 -0.63
C GLY A 214 0.51 -17.69 -0.98
N GLU A 215 1.75 -17.21 -0.85
CA GLU A 215 2.12 -15.81 -1.15
C GLU A 215 1.87 -15.39 -2.61
N SER A 216 1.88 -16.34 -3.54
CA SER A 216 1.64 -16.09 -4.96
C SER A 216 0.18 -16.16 -5.39
N ASP A 217 -0.72 -16.52 -4.46
CA ASP A 217 -2.14 -16.64 -4.74
C ASP A 217 -2.86 -15.32 -4.47
N VAL A 218 -3.91 -15.07 -5.25
CA VAL A 218 -4.74 -13.88 -5.11
C VAL A 218 -6.16 -14.30 -4.82
N ILE A 219 -6.78 -13.68 -3.82
CA ILE A 219 -8.20 -13.86 -3.50
C ILE A 219 -8.91 -12.51 -3.56
N GLY A 220 -10.13 -12.53 -4.10
CA GLY A 220 -11.01 -11.37 -4.07
C GLY A 220 -12.48 -11.75 -3.99
N ARG A 221 -13.31 -10.81 -3.55
CA ARG A 221 -14.77 -10.96 -3.49
C ARG A 221 -15.41 -10.33 -4.72
N LEU A 222 -16.20 -11.13 -5.43
CA LEU A 222 -16.87 -10.73 -6.67
C LEU A 222 -18.21 -10.05 -6.38
N GLY A 223 -18.87 -10.44 -5.28
CA GLY A 223 -20.11 -9.86 -4.79
C GLY A 223 -20.91 -10.90 -4.00
N GLY A 224 -21.78 -10.46 -3.08
CA GLY A 224 -22.62 -11.39 -2.30
C GLY A 224 -21.79 -12.46 -1.58
N ASP A 225 -21.99 -13.70 -1.99
CA ASP A 225 -21.37 -14.95 -1.53
C ASP A 225 -20.28 -15.51 -2.46
N GLU A 226 -19.92 -14.79 -3.52
CA GLU A 226 -18.95 -15.23 -4.52
C GLU A 226 -17.54 -14.68 -4.27
N LEU A 227 -16.57 -15.60 -4.25
CA LEU A 227 -15.14 -15.33 -4.18
C LEU A 227 -14.46 -15.83 -5.45
N GLY A 228 -13.41 -15.15 -5.90
CA GLY A 228 -12.52 -15.63 -6.94
C GLY A 228 -11.11 -15.79 -6.40
N ILE A 229 -10.45 -16.88 -6.79
CA ILE A 229 -9.08 -17.18 -6.41
C ILE A 229 -8.26 -17.42 -7.67
N ILE A 230 -7.16 -16.69 -7.82
CA ILE A 230 -6.15 -16.93 -8.84
C ILE A 230 -5.02 -17.69 -8.15
N HIS A 231 -4.80 -18.93 -8.56
CA HIS A 231 -3.78 -19.78 -7.99
C HIS A 231 -2.65 -20.00 -8.99
N ARG A 232 -1.42 -19.75 -8.54
CA ARG A 232 -0.22 -20.02 -9.33
C ARG A 232 0.16 -21.49 -9.17
N CYS A 233 -0.05 -22.28 -10.22
CA CYS A 233 0.16 -23.71 -10.19
C CYS A 233 1.65 -24.06 -10.17
N SER A 234 2.07 -24.86 -9.17
CA SER A 234 3.39 -25.52 -9.18
C SER A 234 3.38 -26.84 -9.95
N ALA A 235 2.19 -27.45 -10.10
CA ALA A 235 1.92 -28.65 -10.87
C ALA A 235 0.45 -28.66 -11.32
N GLU A 236 0.10 -29.45 -12.33
CA GLU A 236 -1.25 -29.52 -12.91
C GLU A 236 -2.33 -29.84 -11.85
N LEU A 237 -2.05 -30.77 -10.93
CA LEU A 237 -2.98 -31.19 -9.88
C LEU A 237 -3.05 -30.25 -8.65
N SER A 238 -2.21 -29.22 -8.58
CA SER A 238 -2.15 -28.32 -7.40
C SER A 238 -3.48 -27.61 -7.13
N CYS A 239 -4.23 -27.28 -8.18
CA CYS A 239 -5.53 -26.63 -8.07
C CYS A 239 -6.61 -27.52 -7.42
N ILE A 240 -6.59 -28.82 -7.71
CA ILE A 240 -7.51 -29.81 -7.16
C ILE A 240 -7.25 -29.99 -5.67
N ASP A 241 -5.97 -30.06 -5.29
CA ASP A 241 -5.58 -30.18 -3.89
C ASP A 241 -5.96 -28.93 -3.09
N LEU A 242 -5.79 -27.74 -3.68
CA LEU A 242 -6.26 -26.50 -3.07
C LEU A 242 -7.78 -26.51 -2.88
N ALA A 243 -8.56 -26.81 -3.92
CA ALA A 243 -10.02 -26.85 -3.82
C ALA A 243 -10.52 -27.85 -2.76
N ARG A 244 -9.90 -29.03 -2.67
CA ARG A 244 -10.21 -30.02 -1.63
C ARG A 244 -9.91 -29.49 -0.23
N LYS A 245 -8.76 -28.84 -0.04
CA LYS A 245 -8.40 -28.20 1.24
C LYS A 245 -9.38 -27.11 1.63
N LEU A 246 -9.82 -26.27 0.68
CA LEU A 246 -10.79 -25.21 0.92
C LEU A 246 -12.14 -25.79 1.40
N ASN A 247 -12.69 -26.79 0.69
CA ASN A 247 -13.94 -27.44 1.09
C ASN A 247 -13.85 -28.04 2.51
N GLN A 248 -12.77 -28.77 2.80
CA GLN A 248 -12.56 -29.38 4.12
C GLN A 248 -12.39 -28.31 5.22
N ALA A 249 -11.66 -27.24 4.94
CA ALA A 249 -11.39 -26.20 5.93
C ALA A 249 -12.66 -25.41 6.29
N VAL A 250 -13.53 -25.15 5.31
CA VAL A 250 -14.79 -24.39 5.50
C VAL A 250 -15.89 -25.25 6.13
N ALA A 251 -15.95 -26.55 5.79
CA ALA A 251 -16.89 -27.49 6.41
C ALA A 251 -16.77 -27.58 7.94
N ASN A 252 -15.61 -27.23 8.49
CA ASN A 252 -15.33 -27.25 9.92
C ASN A 252 -15.52 -25.89 10.61
N LEU A 253 -16.04 -24.87 9.91
CA LEU A 253 -16.27 -23.54 10.50
C LEU A 253 -17.61 -23.45 11.24
N TYR A 254 -17.62 -22.61 12.28
CA TYR A 254 -18.82 -22.24 13.03
C TYR A 254 -19.02 -20.73 12.91
N ILE A 255 -20.15 -20.29 12.35
CA ILE A 255 -20.44 -18.88 12.09
C ILE A 255 -20.38 -18.03 13.37
N ASN A 256 -21.14 -18.37 14.41
CA ASN A 256 -21.00 -17.75 15.74
C ASN A 256 -21.77 -18.56 16.80
N LYS A 257 -21.66 -18.17 18.08
CA LYS A 257 -22.35 -18.82 19.21
C LYS A 257 -23.89 -18.78 19.10
N LYS A 258 -24.48 -17.82 18.37
CA LYS A 258 -25.94 -17.70 18.19
C LYS A 258 -26.46 -18.57 17.04
N VAL A 259 -25.61 -18.87 16.05
CA VAL A 259 -25.88 -19.72 14.88
C VAL A 259 -25.08 -21.02 15.01
N SER A 260 -25.04 -21.58 16.21
CA SER A 260 -24.40 -22.87 16.48
C SER A 260 -25.12 -23.95 15.65
N ASN A 261 -24.36 -24.77 14.90
CA ASN A 261 -24.82 -25.88 14.03
C ASN A 261 -25.27 -25.58 12.57
N TYR A 262 -24.96 -24.44 11.96
CA TYR A 262 -25.10 -24.34 10.50
C TYR A 262 -23.79 -24.74 9.79
N PRO A 263 -23.70 -25.91 9.14
CA PRO A 263 -22.50 -26.30 8.41
C PRO A 263 -22.34 -25.39 7.19
N LEU A 264 -21.19 -24.71 7.09
CA LEU A 264 -20.82 -23.99 5.88
C LEU A 264 -20.24 -24.98 4.86
N SER A 265 -20.54 -24.78 3.58
CA SER A 265 -19.95 -25.55 2.50
C SER A 265 -19.73 -24.66 1.29
N LEU A 266 -18.87 -25.11 0.37
CA LEU A 266 -18.52 -24.38 -0.83
C LEU A 266 -18.82 -25.21 -2.07
N SER A 267 -19.36 -24.54 -3.08
CA SER A 267 -19.32 -25.02 -4.46
C SER A 267 -18.18 -24.28 -5.18
N ILE A 268 -17.32 -25.02 -5.91
CA ILE A 268 -16.13 -24.44 -6.55
C ILE A 268 -16.07 -24.85 -8.04
N GLY A 269 -16.04 -23.87 -8.93
CA GLY A 269 -15.70 -24.06 -10.33
C GLY A 269 -14.23 -23.78 -10.57
N ILE A 270 -13.50 -24.71 -11.18
CA ILE A 270 -12.07 -24.59 -11.47
C ILE A 270 -11.87 -24.56 -12.97
N THR A 271 -10.98 -23.68 -13.45
CA THR A 271 -10.48 -23.76 -14.82
C THR A 271 -8.99 -23.43 -14.89
N HIS A 272 -8.28 -24.10 -15.79
CA HIS A 272 -6.91 -23.74 -16.13
C HIS A 272 -6.89 -22.59 -17.13
N PHE A 273 -5.80 -21.86 -17.14
CA PHE A 273 -5.53 -20.90 -18.21
C PHE A 273 -5.11 -21.69 -19.44
N GLU A 274 -5.70 -21.35 -20.58
CA GLU A 274 -5.50 -22.01 -21.85
C GLU A 274 -4.80 -21.06 -22.83
N LYS A 275 -4.03 -21.62 -23.78
CA LYS A 275 -3.36 -20.81 -24.83
C LYS A 275 -4.35 -20.07 -25.74
N THR A 276 -5.60 -20.51 -25.75
CA THR A 276 -6.72 -19.92 -26.50
C THR A 276 -7.40 -18.78 -25.74
N ASP A 277 -7.00 -18.50 -24.49
CA ASP A 277 -7.54 -17.38 -23.73
C ASP A 277 -7.00 -16.05 -24.26
N HIS A 278 -7.90 -15.23 -24.78
CA HIS A 278 -7.61 -13.88 -25.27
C HIS A 278 -8.07 -12.78 -24.30
N ASP A 279 -9.00 -13.10 -23.41
CA ASP A 279 -9.51 -12.20 -22.38
C ASP A 279 -9.84 -12.98 -21.09
N ILE A 280 -10.08 -12.23 -20.01
CA ILE A 280 -10.44 -12.80 -18.72
C ILE A 280 -11.88 -13.31 -18.66
N GLU A 281 -12.74 -12.88 -19.59
CA GLU A 281 -14.16 -13.25 -19.62
C GLU A 281 -14.32 -14.72 -20.04
N ALA A 282 -13.50 -15.20 -20.97
CA ALA A 282 -13.45 -16.62 -21.34
C ALA A 282 -13.09 -17.51 -20.14
N ILE A 283 -12.08 -17.11 -19.36
CA ILE A 283 -11.65 -17.81 -18.15
C ILE A 283 -12.77 -17.81 -17.11
N TYR A 284 -13.35 -16.64 -16.84
CA TYR A 284 -14.44 -16.50 -15.89
C TYR A 284 -15.65 -17.37 -16.30
N HIS A 285 -16.01 -17.36 -17.58
CA HIS A 285 -17.13 -18.13 -18.09
C HIS A 285 -16.92 -19.65 -17.94
N ARG A 286 -15.71 -20.17 -18.23
CA ARG A 286 -15.41 -21.59 -17.98
C ARG A 286 -15.52 -21.95 -16.50
N ALA A 287 -15.01 -21.08 -15.61
CA ALA A 287 -15.12 -21.29 -14.16
C ALA A 287 -16.59 -21.26 -13.69
N ASP A 288 -17.42 -20.37 -14.24
CA ASP A 288 -18.86 -20.31 -13.96
C ASP A 288 -19.60 -21.60 -14.40
N LEU A 289 -19.29 -22.12 -15.59
CA LEU A 289 -19.84 -23.41 -16.04
C LEU A 289 -19.43 -24.57 -15.10
N ALA A 290 -18.18 -24.58 -14.64
CA ALA A 290 -17.71 -25.56 -13.66
C ALA A 290 -18.38 -25.38 -12.29
N LEU A 291 -18.62 -24.15 -11.86
CA LEU A 291 -19.31 -23.85 -10.61
C LEU A 291 -20.77 -24.33 -10.67
N TYR A 292 -21.45 -24.05 -11.78
CA TYR A 292 -22.81 -24.50 -12.04
C TYR A 292 -22.92 -26.03 -11.97
N GLU A 293 -21.96 -26.76 -12.54
CA GLU A 293 -21.89 -28.22 -12.45
C GLU A 293 -21.75 -28.70 -11.00
N SER A 294 -20.89 -28.05 -10.20
CA SER A 294 -20.73 -28.36 -8.77
C SER A 294 -22.02 -28.13 -7.97
N LYS A 295 -22.73 -27.05 -8.24
CA LYS A 295 -24.03 -26.75 -7.61
C LYS A 295 -25.08 -27.80 -8.01
N LYS A 296 -25.12 -28.18 -9.29
CA LYS A 296 -26.07 -29.18 -9.82
C LYS A 296 -25.82 -30.59 -9.26
N ASN A 297 -24.55 -30.95 -9.05
CA ASN A 297 -24.16 -32.27 -8.55
C ASN A 297 -24.33 -32.43 -7.03
N GLY A 298 -25.00 -31.50 -6.34
CA GLY A 298 -25.31 -31.60 -4.91
C GLY A 298 -24.51 -30.70 -3.99
N LYS A 299 -23.80 -29.68 -4.51
CA LYS A 299 -23.03 -28.69 -3.73
C LYS A 299 -21.87 -29.31 -2.92
N ASN A 300 -21.18 -28.53 -2.08
CA ASN A 300 -20.08 -28.97 -1.23
C ASN A 300 -18.98 -29.75 -1.99
N GLN A 301 -18.66 -29.30 -3.20
CA GLN A 301 -17.74 -30.00 -4.09
C GLN A 301 -17.10 -29.03 -5.08
N PHE A 302 -16.21 -29.56 -5.90
CA PHE A 302 -15.61 -28.81 -7.00
C PHE A 302 -15.77 -29.57 -8.31
N SER A 303 -15.79 -28.84 -9.41
CA SER A 303 -15.76 -29.37 -10.78
C SER A 303 -14.73 -28.57 -11.57
N ILE A 304 -14.19 -29.19 -12.62
CA ILE A 304 -13.15 -28.59 -13.45
C ILE A 304 -13.58 -28.54 -14.91
N LYS A 305 -13.25 -27.44 -15.60
CA LYS A 305 -13.44 -27.24 -17.03
C LYS A 305 -12.19 -26.71 -17.69
#